data_AF-A0A7C0ZC35-F1
#
_entry.id   AF-A0A7C0ZC35-F1
#
_cell.length_a   1.000
_cell.length_b   1.000
_cell.length_c   1.000
_cell.angle_alpha   90.00
_cell.angle_beta   90.00
_cell.angle_gamma   90.00
#
_symmetry.space_group_name_H-M   'P 1'
#
loop_
_entity.id
_entity.type
_entity.pdbx_description
1 polymer ?
#
loop_
_entity_poly.entity_id
_entity_poly.type
_entity_poly.pdbx_seq_one_letter_code
_entity_poly.pdbx_strand_id
1 'polypeptide(L)'
;MIIVISGPSGAGKTTITRRLRELDNIFYSVSVTTRPKRENEVEGFDYRFVDEETFKKWVDQGKVLEYSPVYGNYYGTLKEPV
;
A
#
# COMPACT_ATOMS: atom_id res chain seq x y z
N MET A 1 -7.04 8.39 -15.50
CA MET A 1 -6.01 9.36 -15.04
C MET A 1 -5.33 8.75 -13.84
N ILE A 2 -4.00 8.75 -13.78
CA ILE A 2 -3.23 8.26 -12.63
C ILE A 2 -2.55 9.46 -11.98
N ILE A 3 -2.64 9.58 -10.66
CA ILE A 3 -1.98 10.63 -9.88
C ILE A 3 -0.91 9.95 -9.03
N VAL A 4 0.34 10.35 -9.20
CA VAL A 4 1.47 9.87 -8.39
C VAL A 4 1.96 11.00 -7.50
N ILE A 5 2.00 10.77 -6.18
CA ILE A 5 2.51 11.73 -5.19
C ILE A 5 3.84 11.21 -4.65
N SER A 6 4.94 11.83 -5.06
CA SER A 6 6.30 11.44 -4.69
C SER A 6 7.03 12.54 -3.93
N GLY A 7 7.98 12.17 -3.05
CA GLY A 7 8.75 13.09 -2.22
C GLY A 7 9.39 12.38 -1.02
N PRO A 8 10.39 12.97 -0.34
CA PRO A 8 11.11 12.33 0.76
C PRO A 8 10.21 12.06 1.98
N SER A 9 10.66 11.20 2.90
CA SER A 9 9.96 11.00 4.18
C SER A 9 9.77 12.34 4.91
N GLY A 10 8.62 12.58 5.52
CA GLY A 10 8.29 13.85 6.19
C GLY A 10 7.76 14.96 5.27
N ALA A 11 7.76 14.82 3.95
CA ALA A 11 7.29 15.85 3.01
C ALA A 11 5.76 16.09 2.98
N GLY A 12 4.99 15.51 3.91
CA GLY A 12 3.53 15.71 3.98
C GLY A 12 2.69 14.93 2.95
N LYS A 13 3.28 13.97 2.22
CA LYS A 13 2.57 13.14 1.22
C LYS A 13 1.30 12.48 1.77
N THR A 14 1.40 11.91 2.97
CA THR A 14 0.27 11.26 3.67
C THR A 14 -0.87 12.23 3.96
N THR A 15 -0.56 13.50 4.23
CA THR A 15 -1.57 14.54 4.47
C THR A 15 -2.35 14.84 3.18
N ILE A 16 -1.66 14.95 2.05
CA ILE A 16 -2.29 15.20 0.74
C ILE A 16 -3.12 13.99 0.33
N THR A 17 -2.58 12.78 0.41
CA THR A 17 -3.30 11.55 0.04
C THR A 17 -4.56 11.36 0.88
N ARG A 18 -4.52 11.70 2.18
CA ARG A 18 -5.71 11.65 3.05
C ARG A 18 -6.80 12.62 2.59
N ARG A 19 -6.45 13.84 2.21
CA ARG A 19 -7.41 14.83 1.68
C ARG A 19 -8.00 14.40 0.35
N LEU A 20 -7.18 13.83 -0.55
CA LEU A 20 -7.66 13.35 -1.85
C LEU A 20 -8.65 12.19 -1.73
N ARG A 21 -8.53 11.35 -0.69
CA ARG A 21 -9.51 10.28 -0.42
C ARG A 21 -10.89 10.80 0.00
N GLU A 22 -11.03 12.07 0.40
CA GLU A 22 -12.32 12.69 0.72
C GLU A 22 -13.12 13.04 -0.56
N LEU A 23 -12.52 12.87 -1.76
CA LEU A 23 -13.18 13.10 -3.04
C LEU A 23 -13.83 11.81 -3.56
N ASP A 24 -15.12 11.88 -3.90
CA ASP A 24 -15.91 10.72 -4.34
C ASP A 24 -15.45 10.08 -5.65
N ASN A 25 -14.61 10.75 -6.43
CA ASN A 25 -14.14 10.31 -7.74
C ASN A 25 -12.70 9.79 -7.73
N ILE A 26 -12.11 9.54 -6.56
CA ILE A 26 -10.74 9.01 -6.44
C ILE A 26 -10.76 7.60 -5.85
N PHE A 27 -10.25 6.65 -6.63
CA PHE A 27 -9.90 5.34 -6.13
C PHE A 27 -8.47 5.36 -5.57
N TYR A 28 -8.29 4.89 -4.34
CA TYR A 28 -6.98 4.81 -3.72
C TYR A 28 -6.41 3.39 -3.80
N SER A 29 -5.25 3.25 -4.45
CA SER A 29 -4.52 1.98 -4.45
C SER A 29 -3.85 1.76 -3.09
N VAL A 30 -4.40 0.84 -2.29
CA VAL A 30 -3.85 0.47 -0.99
C VAL A 30 -2.84 -0.67 -1.19
N SER A 31 -1.56 -0.38 -0.95
CA SER A 31 -0.49 -1.36 -1.00
C SER A 31 -0.61 -2.42 0.09
N VAL A 32 -0.02 -3.59 -0.14
CA VAL A 32 0.13 -4.67 0.84
C VAL A 32 1.55 -4.66 1.41
N THR A 33 1.71 -5.00 2.69
CA THR A 33 3.03 -5.18 3.30
C THR A 33 3.08 -6.34 4.29
N THR A 34 4.26 -6.94 4.45
CA THR A 34 4.53 -7.95 5.48
C THR A 34 4.98 -7.36 6.81
N ARG A 35 5.21 -6.05 6.86
CA ARG A 35 5.59 -5.37 8.08
C ARG A 35 4.43 -5.41 9.08
N PRO A 36 4.67 -5.65 10.38
CA PRO A 36 3.65 -5.46 11.40
C PRO A 36 3.07 -4.04 11.38
N LYS A 37 1.74 -3.95 11.51
CA LYS A 37 1.02 -2.68 11.66
C LYS A 37 1.51 -1.92 12.90
N ARG A 38 1.75 -0.62 12.78
CA ARG A 38 2.04 0.27 13.93
C ARG A 38 0.74 0.68 14.63
N GLU A 39 0.85 1.14 15.88
CA GLU A 39 -0.32 1.52 16.69
C GLU A 39 -1.20 2.59 16.03
N ASN A 40 -0.58 3.52 15.29
CA ASN A 40 -1.28 4.63 14.64
C ASN A 40 -1.70 4.33 13.19
N GLU A 41 -1.58 3.09 12.71
CA GLU A 41 -1.95 2.67 11.37
C GLU A 41 -3.29 1.93 11.34
N VAL A 42 -4.01 2.10 10.24
CA VAL A 42 -5.35 1.55 10.01
C VAL A 42 -5.30 0.53 8.87
N GLU A 43 -5.74 -0.69 9.17
CA GLU A 43 -5.84 -1.82 8.22
C GLU A 43 -6.73 -1.45 7.03
N GLY A 44 -6.27 -1.73 5.81
CA GLY A 44 -6.98 -1.39 4.58
C GLY A 44 -7.01 0.11 4.27
N PHE A 45 -6.49 0.96 5.15
CA PHE A 45 -6.33 2.39 4.89
C PHE A 45 -4.87 2.70 4.57
N ASP A 46 -3.94 2.46 5.49
CA ASP A 46 -2.52 2.75 5.27
C ASP A 46 -1.87 1.68 4.39
N TYR A 47 -2.06 0.41 4.78
CA TYR A 47 -1.68 -0.78 4.03
C TYR A 47 -2.66 -1.90 4.30
N ARG A 48 -2.60 -2.95 3.48
CA ARG A 48 -3.04 -4.29 3.85
C ARG A 48 -1.89 -5.00 4.55
N PHE A 49 -2.05 -5.34 5.82
CA PHE A 49 -0.98 -5.97 6.59
C PHE A 49 -1.20 -7.49 6.60
N VAL A 50 -0.24 -8.23 6.04
CA VAL A 50 -0.29 -9.70 5.93
C VAL A 50 1.00 -10.32 6.45
N ASP A 51 1.04 -11.62 6.70
CA ASP A 51 2.30 -12.31 6.93
C ASP A 51 3.06 -12.61 5.62
N GLU A 52 4.33 -12.99 5.75
CA GLU A 52 5.19 -13.28 4.60
C GLU A 52 4.72 -14.49 3.79
N GLU A 53 4.13 -15.49 4.44
CA GLU A 53 3.59 -16.68 3.77
C GLU A 53 2.43 -16.31 2.85
N THR A 54 1.48 -15.53 3.35
CA THR A 54 0.33 -15.01 2.60
C THR A 54 0.80 -14.14 1.44
N PHE A 55 1.78 -13.27 1.67
CA PHE A 55 2.33 -12.41 0.63
C PHE A 55 2.92 -13.23 -0.52
N LYS A 56 3.79 -14.20 -0.21
CA LYS A 56 4.41 -15.09 -1.21
C LYS A 56 3.36 -15.88 -1.98
N LYS A 57 2.36 -16.43 -1.29
CA LYS A 57 1.23 -17.11 -1.92
C LYS A 57 0.49 -16.21 -2.91
N TRP A 58 0.32 -14.92 -2.60
CA TRP A 58 -0.33 -13.98 -3.52
C TRP A 58 0.55 -13.62 -4.72
N VAL A 59 1.87 -13.53 -4.53
CA VAL A 59 2.83 -13.39 -5.64
C VAL A 59 2.72 -14.58 -6.58
N ASP A 60 2.74 -15.80 -6.06
CA ASP A 60 2.63 -17.04 -6.84
C ASP A 60 1.28 -17.15 -7.59
N GLN A 61 0.22 -16.58 -7.01
CA GLN A 61 -1.11 -16.49 -7.61
C GLN A 61 -1.26 -15.34 -8.62
N GLY A 62 -0.21 -14.54 -8.87
CA GLY A 62 -0.27 -13.38 -9.77
C GLY A 62 -1.20 -12.26 -9.27
N LYS A 63 -1.44 -12.18 -7.95
CA LYS A 63 -2.29 -11.16 -7.31
C LYS A 63 -1.53 -9.90 -6.93
N VAL A 64 -0.20 -9.92 -7.00
CA VAL A 64 0.67 -8.77 -6.73
C VAL A 64 1.26 -8.31 -8.06
N LEU A 65 0.97 -7.08 -8.48
CA LEU A 65 1.45 -6.50 -9.75
C LEU A 65 2.93 -6.17 -9.72
N GLU A 66 3.38 -5.63 -8.59
CA GLU A 66 4.75 -5.21 -8.34
C GLU A 66 5.04 -5.35 -6.85
N TYR A 67 6.29 -5.65 -6.51
CA TYR A 67 6.73 -5.69 -5.11
C TYR A 67 8.21 -5.40 -4.97
N SER A 68 8.62 -5.04 -3.75
CA SER A 68 10.02 -4.83 -3.39
C SER A 68 10.30 -5.20 -1.93
N PRO A 69 11.44 -5.83 -1.63
CA PRO A 69 11.90 -6.03 -0.27
C PRO A 69 12.53 -4.74 0.27
N VAL A 70 12.07 -4.29 1.44
CA VAL A 70 12.54 -3.07 2.10
C VAL A 70 12.67 -3.34 3.59
N TYR A 71 13.88 -3.18 4.13
CA TYR A 71 14.19 -3.43 5.56
C TYR A 71 13.63 -4.77 6.08
N GLY A 72 13.82 -5.85 5.31
CA GLY A 72 13.36 -7.19 5.69
C GLY A 72 11.86 -7.44 5.57
N ASN A 73 11.09 -6.52 5.01
CA ASN A 73 9.66 -6.68 4.77
C ASN A 73 9.35 -6.51 3.28
N TYR A 74 8.30 -7.17 2.79
CA TYR A 74 7.81 -6.95 1.44
C TYR A 74 6.78 -5.83 1.41
N TYR A 75 6.80 -5.05 0.35
CA TYR A 75 5.78 -4.06 0.00
C TYR A 75 5.37 -4.31 -1.43
N GLY A 76 4.07 -4.28 -1.74
CA GLY A 76 3.60 -4.50 -3.09
C GLY A 76 2.25 -3.87 -3.39
N THR A 77 1.95 -3.77 -4.67
CA THR A 77 0.67 -3.29 -5.19
C THR A 77 -0.17 -4.49 -5.61
N LEU A 78 -1.38 -4.62 -5.07
CA LEU A 78 -2.30 -5.68 -5.46
C LEU A 78 -2.89 -5.41 -6.85
N LYS A 79 -3.14 -6.49 -7.60
CA LYS A 79 -3.82 -6.45 -8.90
C LYS A 79 -5.24 -5.96 -8.78
N GLU A 80 -5.94 -6.36 -7.71
CA GLU A 80 -7.27 -5.85 -7.42
C GLU A 80 -7.23 -4.94 -6.18
N PRO A 81 -7.88 -3.76 -6.22
CA PRO A 81 -8.92 -3.36 -7.19
C PRO A 81 -8.41 -2.51 -8.37
N VAL A 82 -7.10 -2.50 -8.65
CA VAL A 82 -6.49 -1.66 -9.69
C VAL A 82 -7.00 -2.02 -11.09
#